data_AF-A0A8T2X1W5-F1
#
_entry.id   AF-A0A8T2X1W5-F1
#
_cell.length_a   1.000
_cell.length_b   1.000
_cell.length_c   1.000
_cell.angle_alpha   90.00
_cell.angle_beta   90.00
_cell.angle_gamma   90.00
#
_symmetry.space_group_name_H-M   'P 1'
#
loop_
_entity.id
_entity.type
_entity.pdbx_description
1 polymer ?
#
loop_
_entity_poly.entity_id
_entity_poly.type
_entity_poly.pdbx_seq_one_letter_code
_entity_poly.pdbx_strand_id
1 'polypeptide(L)'
;MAELSHLAGAWEEAVIILSIFSVGFCATYAKLYPSMKPYEYGFRVFLLTYCFIMVSGYRTGEFNHTAISRFLLIALGAGVGLAVNILIYPIWAGEDLHTLVAKNFTRVANSLEGCVNEYLNCTEYERIPSKILTYQASDDPLYSGYRAAVESTSQEDALMGFAIWEPPHGPYKSFNYPWKNYVKVSGALRHCAFTVMALHGCILSEIQAPAERRQVFHHELKRVGAEGAKVLLELGNKVKRMEKLGPVDILYEVHEAAEELQNKVDRKSYLLVNAESWEIGNREKELGAPQDLLTFDDDENKVLEYKSRSEAVLDLRSMTIPKSWDRHALGVDAKPTFHPTISSDDMFKKQISWPARNSFTADTLPQVEESKTYESASALSLATFTSLLIEFVARLQNLVDSFEELSEKANFKEPIELPIATEANGFWIRLHRSLKFWK
;
A
#
# COMPACT_ATOMS: atom_id res chain seq x y z
N MET A 1 39.69 21.21 -24.59
CA MET A 1 40.80 21.19 -23.61
C MET A 1 42.10 20.69 -24.22
N ALA A 2 42.12 19.54 -24.92
CA ALA A 2 43.31 19.03 -25.60
C ALA A 2 43.96 20.01 -26.59
N GLU A 3 43.19 20.62 -27.50
CA GLU A 3 43.74 21.62 -28.44
C GLU A 3 44.17 22.92 -27.75
N LEU A 4 43.49 23.30 -26.67
CA LEU A 4 43.87 24.47 -25.85
C LEU A 4 45.18 24.24 -25.10
N SER A 5 45.48 23.00 -24.72
CA SER A 5 46.74 22.58 -24.09
C SER A 5 47.91 22.73 -25.06
N HIS A 6 47.75 22.24 -26.29
CA HIS A 6 48.75 22.34 -27.35
C HIS A 6 49.03 23.80 -27.77
N LEU A 7 48.01 24.66 -27.74
CA LEU A 7 48.16 26.09 -28.01
C LEU A 7 48.85 26.86 -26.87
N ALA A 8 48.94 26.30 -25.67
CA ALA A 8 49.47 26.97 -24.48
C ALA A 8 51.01 26.85 -24.32
N GLY A 9 51.68 26.01 -25.11
CA GLY A 9 53.15 25.90 -25.14
C GLY A 9 53.75 25.62 -23.76
N ALA A 10 54.52 26.57 -23.21
CA ALA A 10 55.17 26.43 -21.90
C ALA A 10 54.19 26.26 -20.71
N TRP A 11 52.91 26.61 -20.87
CA TRP A 11 51.88 26.46 -19.84
C TRP A 11 51.05 25.19 -19.99
N GLU A 12 51.44 24.29 -20.91
CA GLU A 12 50.72 23.06 -21.21
C GLU A 12 50.44 22.23 -19.94
N GLU A 13 51.45 22.02 -19.08
CA GLU A 13 51.30 21.28 -17.82
C GLU A 13 50.24 21.89 -16.88
N ALA A 14 50.25 23.23 -16.75
CA ALA A 14 49.30 23.94 -15.90
C ALA A 14 47.86 23.84 -16.45
N VAL A 15 47.70 23.91 -17.77
CA VAL A 15 46.40 23.77 -18.45
C VAL A 15 45.86 22.34 -18.28
N ILE A 16 46.71 21.32 -18.38
CA ILE A 16 46.32 19.92 -18.17
C ILE A 16 45.81 19.71 -16.74
N ILE A 17 46.58 20.16 -15.74
CA ILE A 17 46.23 20.03 -14.31
C ILE A 17 44.89 20.74 -14.05
N LEU A 18 44.75 21.99 -14.48
CA LEU A 18 43.51 22.76 -14.30
C LEU A 18 42.33 22.03 -14.95
N SER A 19 42.51 21.46 -16.14
CA SER A 19 41.44 20.73 -16.85
C SER A 19 40.97 19.49 -16.09
N ILE A 20 41.89 18.71 -15.51
CA ILE A 20 41.56 17.50 -14.74
C ILE A 20 40.80 17.89 -13.47
N PHE A 21 41.24 18.93 -12.77
CA PHE A 21 40.54 19.46 -11.60
C PHE A 21 39.15 19.98 -11.95
N SER A 22 38.99 20.75 -13.03
CA SER A 22 37.69 21.26 -13.45
C SER A 22 36.73 20.14 -13.83
N VAL A 23 37.16 19.18 -14.66
CA VAL A 23 36.31 18.04 -15.07
C VAL A 23 35.99 17.14 -13.87
N GLY A 24 36.96 16.90 -12.97
CA GLY A 24 36.75 16.15 -11.74
C GLY A 24 35.77 16.82 -10.77
N PHE A 25 35.86 18.15 -10.63
CA PHE A 25 34.90 18.94 -9.87
C PHE A 25 33.49 18.84 -10.47
N CYS A 26 33.34 19.06 -11.78
CA CYS A 26 32.05 18.95 -12.46
C CYS A 26 31.45 17.54 -12.33
N ALA A 27 32.23 16.49 -12.52
CA ALA A 27 31.77 15.11 -12.39
C ALA A 27 31.37 14.78 -10.94
N THR A 28 32.10 15.29 -9.94
CA THR A 28 31.77 15.09 -8.52
C THR A 28 30.54 15.88 -8.12
N TYR A 29 30.40 17.11 -8.60
CA TYR A 29 29.22 17.94 -8.40
C TYR A 29 27.98 17.30 -9.02
N ALA A 30 28.09 16.75 -10.24
CA ALA A 30 27.00 16.03 -10.89
C ALA A 30 26.50 14.83 -10.06
N LYS A 31 27.38 14.14 -9.31
CA LYS A 31 27.01 13.01 -8.44
C LYS A 31 26.14 13.41 -7.24
N LEU A 32 26.13 14.68 -6.84
CA LEU A 32 25.29 15.15 -5.73
C LEU A 32 23.79 15.13 -6.08
N TYR A 33 23.45 15.08 -7.38
CA TYR A 33 22.07 15.00 -7.82
C TYR A 33 21.53 13.56 -7.76
N PRO A 34 20.39 13.31 -7.07
CA PRO A 34 19.82 11.97 -6.94
C PRO A 34 19.56 11.27 -8.29
N SER A 35 19.18 12.02 -9.32
CA SER A 35 18.97 11.51 -10.68
C SER A 35 20.23 10.96 -11.35
N MET A 36 21.42 11.32 -10.86
CA MET A 36 22.70 10.87 -11.40
C MET A 36 23.23 9.59 -10.73
N LYS A 37 22.58 9.12 -9.66
CA LYS A 37 22.96 7.91 -8.91
C LYS A 37 23.11 6.66 -9.79
N PRO A 38 22.23 6.37 -10.76
CA PRO A 38 22.40 5.21 -11.65
C PRO A 38 23.67 5.29 -12.53
N TYR A 39 24.18 6.49 -12.79
CA TYR A 39 25.31 6.75 -13.68
C TYR A 39 26.66 6.81 -12.94
N GLU A 40 26.70 6.53 -11.64
CA GLU A 40 27.92 6.64 -10.83
C GLU A 40 29.09 5.86 -11.43
N TYR A 41 28.84 4.64 -11.92
CA TYR A 41 29.86 3.82 -12.57
C TYR A 41 30.36 4.47 -13.86
N GLY A 42 29.45 5.00 -14.68
CA GLY A 42 29.78 5.73 -15.91
C GLY A 42 30.66 6.94 -15.64
N PHE A 43 30.38 7.72 -14.60
CA PHE A 43 31.23 8.85 -14.19
C PHE A 43 32.63 8.40 -13.76
N ARG A 44 32.77 7.28 -13.05
CA ARG A 44 34.08 6.74 -12.66
C ARG A 44 34.89 6.33 -13.89
N VAL A 45 34.28 5.59 -14.81
CA VAL A 45 34.93 5.17 -16.06
C VAL A 45 35.30 6.36 -16.94
N PHE A 46 34.40 7.34 -17.08
CA PHE A 46 34.66 8.57 -17.84
C PHE A 46 35.85 9.36 -17.27
N LEU A 47 35.88 9.57 -15.96
CA LEU A 47 36.94 10.35 -15.31
C LEU A 47 38.30 9.64 -15.40
N LEU A 48 38.34 8.32 -15.18
CA LEU A 48 39.56 7.52 -15.37
C LEU A 48 40.06 7.59 -16.82
N THR A 49 39.15 7.50 -17.79
CA THR A 49 39.48 7.59 -19.22
C THR A 49 39.98 8.98 -19.59
N TYR A 50 39.36 10.04 -19.08
CA TYR A 50 39.79 11.42 -19.30
C TYR A 50 41.19 11.68 -18.74
N CYS A 51 41.45 11.28 -17.49
CA CYS A 51 42.79 11.39 -16.89
C CYS A 51 43.84 10.61 -17.70
N PHE A 52 43.51 9.38 -18.13
CA PHE A 52 44.40 8.58 -18.98
C PHE A 52 44.69 9.28 -20.31
N ILE A 53 43.68 9.81 -21.01
CA ILE A 53 43.86 10.52 -22.29
C ILE A 53 44.71 11.78 -22.11
N MET A 54 44.47 12.56 -21.05
CA MET A 54 45.24 13.79 -20.80
C MET A 54 46.71 13.49 -20.50
N VAL A 55 47.01 12.48 -19.68
CA VAL A 55 48.39 12.08 -19.35
C VAL A 55 49.09 11.39 -20.53
N SER A 56 48.38 10.51 -21.24
CA SER A 56 48.93 9.82 -22.42
C SER A 56 49.20 10.81 -23.55
N GLY A 57 48.27 11.74 -23.80
CA GLY A 57 48.40 12.78 -24.81
C GLY A 57 49.58 13.72 -24.54
N TYR A 58 49.81 14.09 -23.27
CA TYR A 58 51.00 14.88 -22.88
C TYR A 58 52.31 14.18 -23.24
N ARG A 59 52.39 12.85 -23.08
CA ARG A 59 53.60 12.07 -23.37
C ARG A 59 53.82 11.76 -24.85
N THR A 60 52.76 11.73 -25.66
CA THR A 60 52.79 11.26 -27.05
C THR A 60 52.49 12.35 -28.08
N GLY A 61 51.99 13.51 -27.67
CA GLY A 61 51.62 14.63 -28.55
C GLY A 61 50.32 14.42 -29.35
N GLU A 62 49.81 13.20 -29.45
CA GLU A 62 48.63 12.86 -30.26
C GLU A 62 47.34 12.75 -29.42
N PHE A 63 46.86 13.88 -28.91
CA PHE A 63 45.65 13.91 -28.07
C PHE A 63 44.39 13.44 -28.80
N ASN A 64 44.10 13.99 -29.99
CA ASN A 64 42.85 13.73 -30.72
C ASN A 64 42.77 12.28 -31.20
N HIS A 65 43.86 11.74 -31.75
CA HIS A 65 43.90 10.36 -32.24
C HIS A 65 43.74 9.35 -31.09
N THR A 66 44.43 9.57 -29.97
CA THR A 66 44.29 8.74 -28.76
C THR A 66 42.87 8.78 -28.21
N ALA A 67 42.23 9.96 -28.17
CA ALA A 67 40.87 10.12 -27.66
C ALA A 67 39.83 9.39 -28.55
N ILE A 68 39.91 9.55 -29.87
CA ILE A 68 38.98 8.91 -30.82
C ILE A 68 39.13 7.39 -30.76
N SER A 69 40.37 6.88 -30.76
CA SER A 69 40.63 5.44 -30.68
C SER A 69 40.05 4.82 -29.41
N ARG A 70 40.22 5.48 -28.26
CA ARG A 70 39.64 5.02 -26.98
C ARG A 70 38.12 5.07 -26.98
N PHE A 71 37.52 6.14 -27.50
CA PHE A 71 36.07 6.25 -27.62
C PHE A 71 35.49 5.14 -28.50
N LEU A 72 36.09 4.88 -29.66
CA LEU A 72 35.66 3.80 -30.56
C LEU A 72 35.80 2.42 -29.91
N LEU A 73 36.88 2.16 -29.16
CA LEU A 73 37.07 0.89 -28.45
C LEU A 73 36.01 0.70 -27.35
N ILE A 74 35.67 1.76 -26.61
CA ILE A 74 34.60 1.73 -25.61
C ILE A 74 33.25 1.50 -26.27
N ALA A 75 32.96 2.22 -27.37
CA ALA A 75 31.72 2.08 -28.13
C ALA A 75 31.59 0.68 -28.74
N LEU A 76 32.67 0.12 -29.28
CA LEU A 76 32.73 -1.25 -29.80
C LEU A 76 32.53 -2.26 -28.68
N GLY A 77 33.19 -2.11 -27.54
CA GLY A 77 33.02 -2.97 -26.37
C GLY A 77 31.58 -2.95 -25.84
N ALA A 78 30.98 -1.76 -25.74
CA ALA A 78 29.58 -1.59 -25.38
C ALA A 78 28.64 -2.24 -26.42
N GLY A 79 28.90 -2.05 -27.71
CA GLY A 79 28.13 -2.63 -28.80
C GLY A 79 28.19 -4.16 -28.82
N VAL A 80 29.38 -4.74 -28.66
CA VAL A 80 29.56 -6.20 -28.54
C VAL A 80 28.85 -6.73 -27.30
N GLY A 81 28.98 -6.04 -26.16
CA GLY A 81 28.25 -6.38 -24.93
C GLY A 81 26.73 -6.39 -25.13
N LEU A 82 26.18 -5.35 -25.74
CA LEU A 82 24.74 -5.27 -26.05
C LEU A 82 24.33 -6.38 -27.03
N ALA A 83 25.10 -6.62 -28.08
CA ALA A 83 24.80 -7.67 -29.06
C ALA A 83 24.75 -9.06 -28.42
N VAL A 84 25.70 -9.40 -27.53
CA VAL A 84 25.70 -10.67 -26.80
C VAL A 84 24.46 -10.80 -25.90
N ASN A 85 24.11 -9.73 -25.16
CA ASN A 85 22.94 -9.70 -24.26
C ASN A 85 21.59 -9.65 -24.98
N ILE A 86 21.54 -9.34 -26.28
CA ILE A 86 20.30 -9.34 -27.08
C ILE A 86 20.17 -10.62 -27.91
N LEU A 87 21.27 -11.13 -28.47
CA LEU A 87 21.25 -12.21 -29.48
C LEU A 87 21.62 -13.59 -28.93
N ILE A 88 22.52 -13.69 -27.94
CA ILE A 88 23.05 -14.98 -27.48
C ILE A 88 22.36 -15.42 -26.18
N TYR A 89 22.33 -14.53 -25.18
CA TYR A 89 21.66 -14.76 -23.89
C TYR A 89 20.77 -13.57 -23.56
N PRO A 90 19.55 -13.51 -24.13
CA PRO A 90 18.64 -12.42 -23.88
C PRO A 90 18.24 -12.34 -22.40
N ILE A 91 18.45 -11.17 -21.79
CA ILE A 91 17.94 -10.83 -20.46
C ILE A 91 16.86 -9.75 -20.66
N TRP A 92 15.61 -10.10 -20.36
CA TRP A 92 14.46 -9.21 -20.56
C TRP A 92 13.89 -8.76 -19.21
N ALA A 93 14.00 -7.46 -18.93
CA ALA A 93 13.39 -6.84 -17.77
C ALA A 93 11.85 -6.82 -17.86
N GLY A 94 11.29 -6.81 -19.07
CA GLY A 94 9.84 -6.91 -19.29
C GLY A 94 9.24 -8.22 -18.76
N GLU A 95 9.92 -9.34 -18.97
CA GLU A 95 9.50 -10.67 -18.47
C GLU A 95 9.59 -10.74 -16.94
N ASP A 96 10.65 -10.17 -16.36
CA ASP A 96 10.82 -10.06 -14.92
C ASP A 96 9.74 -9.19 -14.30
N LEU A 97 9.38 -8.07 -14.94
CA LEU A 97 8.28 -7.20 -14.49
C LEU A 97 6.94 -7.94 -14.53
N HIS A 98 6.65 -8.62 -15.64
CA HIS A 98 5.43 -9.43 -15.78
C HIS A 98 5.33 -10.49 -14.68
N THR A 99 6.41 -11.26 -14.49
CA THR A 99 6.48 -12.33 -13.49
C THR A 99 6.37 -11.77 -12.07
N LEU A 100 6.99 -10.63 -11.79
CA LEU A 100 6.93 -9.95 -10.49
C LEU A 100 5.49 -9.51 -10.17
N VAL A 101 4.83 -8.83 -11.11
CA VAL A 101 3.44 -8.36 -10.94
C VAL A 101 2.52 -9.56 -10.70
N ALA A 102 2.57 -10.58 -11.55
CA ALA A 102 1.74 -11.79 -11.39
C ALA A 102 1.97 -12.50 -10.05
N LYS A 103 3.23 -12.60 -9.60
CA LYS A 103 3.58 -13.24 -8.33
C LYS A 103 3.07 -12.44 -7.13
N ASN A 104 3.07 -11.11 -7.21
CA ASN A 104 2.59 -10.25 -6.13
C ASN A 104 1.09 -10.43 -5.87
N PHE A 105 0.27 -10.69 -6.89
CA PHE A 105 -1.15 -11.04 -6.70
C PHE A 105 -1.32 -12.27 -5.80
N THR A 106 -0.62 -13.36 -6.12
CA THR A 106 -0.67 -14.59 -5.32
C THR A 106 -0.19 -14.36 -3.89
N ARG A 107 0.85 -13.55 -3.70
CA ARG A 107 1.36 -13.21 -2.37
C ARG A 107 0.36 -12.44 -1.54
N VAL A 108 -0.27 -11.40 -2.11
CA VAL A 108 -1.28 -10.60 -1.39
C VAL A 108 -2.53 -11.43 -1.10
N ALA A 109 -2.95 -12.30 -2.02
CA ALA A 109 -4.08 -13.22 -1.80
C ALA A 109 -3.83 -14.15 -0.61
N ASN A 110 -2.68 -14.82 -0.59
CA ASN A 110 -2.31 -15.73 0.51
C ASN A 110 -2.19 -14.99 1.84
N SER A 111 -1.65 -13.77 1.84
CA SER A 111 -1.60 -12.92 3.04
C SER A 111 -2.99 -12.54 3.53
N LEU A 112 -3.93 -12.17 2.64
CA LEU A 112 -5.31 -11.83 3.02
C LEU A 112 -6.01 -13.01 3.69
N GLU A 113 -6.02 -14.18 3.03
CA GLU A 113 -6.63 -15.39 3.58
C GLU A 113 -5.99 -15.77 4.92
N GLY A 114 -4.66 -15.72 5.00
CA GLY A 114 -3.95 -16.04 6.22
C GLY A 114 -4.26 -15.06 7.36
N CYS A 115 -4.31 -13.75 7.10
CA CYS A 115 -4.68 -12.76 8.10
C CYS A 115 -6.10 -13.00 8.64
N VAL A 116 -7.07 -13.28 7.77
CA VAL A 116 -8.45 -13.58 8.19
C VAL A 116 -8.52 -14.86 9.01
N ASN A 117 -7.86 -15.93 8.55
CA ASN A 117 -7.84 -17.21 9.26
C ASN A 117 -7.16 -17.09 10.63
N GLU A 118 -6.02 -16.40 10.73
CA GLU A 118 -5.31 -16.20 11.99
C GLU A 118 -6.11 -15.34 12.97
N TYR A 119 -6.76 -14.27 12.49
CA TYR A 119 -7.65 -13.46 13.32
C TYR A 119 -8.80 -14.28 13.93
N LEU A 120 -9.35 -15.22 13.17
CA LEU A 120 -10.47 -16.08 13.57
C LEU A 120 -10.07 -17.29 14.42
N ASN A 121 -8.85 -17.80 14.26
CA ASN A 121 -8.36 -18.97 14.99
C ASN A 121 -8.04 -18.67 16.46
N CYS A 122 -8.16 -17.42 16.91
CA CYS A 122 -8.12 -17.02 18.32
C CYS A 122 -6.93 -17.63 19.08
N THR A 123 -5.75 -17.68 18.47
CA THR A 123 -4.53 -17.82 19.26
C THR A 123 -4.49 -16.60 20.16
N GLU A 124 -4.83 -16.76 21.43
CA GLU A 124 -4.39 -15.85 22.47
C GLU A 124 -2.88 -15.74 22.29
N TYR A 125 -2.43 -14.69 21.61
CA TYR A 125 -1.06 -14.24 21.78
C TYR A 125 -0.95 -14.01 23.28
N GLU A 126 -0.31 -14.96 23.97
CA GLU A 126 0.11 -14.82 25.36
C GLU A 126 0.68 -13.41 25.47
N ARG A 127 -0.04 -12.47 26.12
CA ARG A 127 0.21 -11.01 26.06
C ARG A 127 1.71 -10.76 26.08
N ILE A 128 2.35 -10.62 24.92
CA ILE A 128 3.79 -10.44 24.88
C ILE A 128 3.95 -8.97 25.25
N PRO A 129 4.46 -8.66 26.46
CA PRO A 129 4.51 -7.30 26.92
C PRO A 129 5.47 -6.54 26.01
N SER A 130 4.95 -5.53 25.31
CA SER A 130 5.65 -4.44 24.62
C SER A 130 7.18 -4.56 24.56
N LYS A 131 7.69 -5.55 23.82
CA LYS A 131 9.02 -5.53 23.20
C LYS A 131 8.80 -5.32 21.72
N ILE A 132 8.24 -4.14 21.43
CA ILE A 132 8.29 -3.51 20.13
C ILE A 132 9.77 -3.57 19.69
N LEU A 133 10.01 -4.13 18.49
CA LEU A 133 11.27 -4.19 17.72
C LEU A 133 12.22 -5.39 17.87
N THR A 134 11.79 -6.57 18.35
CA THR A 134 12.51 -7.83 18.01
C THR A 134 11.59 -9.04 17.74
N TYR A 135 10.30 -8.84 17.44
CA TYR A 135 9.63 -9.85 16.61
C TYR A 135 10.18 -9.65 15.21
N GLN A 136 11.14 -10.49 14.86
CA GLN A 136 11.64 -10.60 13.51
C GLN A 136 10.53 -11.25 12.68
N ALA A 137 9.53 -10.45 12.30
CA ALA A 137 8.45 -10.82 11.38
C ALA A 137 8.99 -11.23 9.99
N SER A 138 10.31 -11.32 9.80
CA SER A 138 10.92 -11.74 8.54
C SER A 138 10.52 -13.14 8.13
N ASP A 139 10.15 -14.00 9.09
CA ASP A 139 9.92 -15.43 8.85
C ASP A 139 8.43 -15.80 8.87
N ASP A 140 7.54 -14.84 9.14
CA ASP A 140 6.09 -15.07 9.00
C ASP A 140 5.71 -15.06 7.50
N PRO A 141 5.17 -16.17 6.97
CA PRO A 141 4.70 -16.23 5.59
C PRO A 141 3.70 -15.12 5.25
N LEU A 142 2.85 -14.69 6.20
CA LEU A 142 1.83 -13.66 5.97
C LEU A 142 2.46 -12.29 5.78
N TYR A 143 3.36 -11.91 6.68
CA TYR A 143 4.16 -10.70 6.59
C TYR A 143 4.94 -10.60 5.26
N SER A 144 5.62 -11.68 4.88
CA SER A 144 6.46 -11.71 3.68
C SER A 144 5.67 -11.50 2.38
N GLY A 145 4.40 -11.93 2.34
CA GLY A 145 3.56 -11.88 1.15
C GLY A 145 3.20 -10.45 0.75
N TYR A 146 2.43 -9.74 1.59
CA TYR A 146 2.01 -8.37 1.29
C TYR A 146 3.18 -7.37 1.30
N ARG A 147 4.22 -7.59 2.13
CA ARG A 147 5.40 -6.72 2.19
C ARG A 147 6.13 -6.66 0.86
N ALA A 148 6.28 -7.81 0.18
CA ALA A 148 6.92 -7.86 -1.13
C ALA A 148 6.20 -7.01 -2.18
N ALA A 149 4.87 -6.91 -2.12
CA ALA A 149 4.09 -6.05 -3.02
C ALA A 149 4.15 -4.55 -2.64
N VAL A 150 4.34 -4.26 -1.35
CA VAL A 150 4.49 -2.88 -0.86
C VAL A 150 5.87 -2.31 -1.19
N GLU A 151 6.93 -3.12 -1.02
CA GLU A 151 8.32 -2.69 -1.22
C GLU A 151 8.79 -2.80 -2.69
N SER A 152 7.99 -3.40 -3.59
CA SER A 152 8.39 -3.62 -4.99
C SER A 152 8.42 -2.37 -5.86
N THR A 153 7.95 -1.20 -5.40
CA THR A 153 7.84 0.03 -6.20
C THR A 153 9.15 0.40 -6.93
N SER A 154 10.28 0.42 -6.22
CA SER A 154 11.57 0.81 -6.81
C SER A 154 12.08 -0.22 -7.82
N GLN A 155 11.79 -1.52 -7.58
CA GLN A 155 12.13 -2.60 -8.49
C GLN A 155 11.27 -2.54 -9.75
N GLU A 156 9.97 -2.30 -9.61
CA GLU A 156 9.02 -2.16 -10.72
C GLU A 156 9.37 -0.97 -11.62
N ASP A 157 9.67 0.19 -11.04
CA ASP A 157 10.06 1.40 -11.78
C ASP A 157 11.37 1.18 -12.55
N ALA A 158 12.34 0.51 -11.92
CA ALA A 158 13.59 0.17 -12.59
C ALA A 158 13.36 -0.80 -13.76
N LEU A 159 12.62 -1.89 -13.54
CA LEU A 159 12.31 -2.87 -14.57
C LEU A 159 11.51 -2.25 -15.73
N MET A 160 10.52 -1.41 -15.42
CA MET A 160 9.74 -0.67 -16.41
C MET A 160 10.62 0.29 -17.22
N GLY A 161 11.55 0.99 -16.57
CA GLY A 161 12.51 1.86 -17.25
C GLY A 161 13.39 1.13 -18.26
N PHE A 162 13.78 -0.10 -17.98
CA PHE A 162 14.52 -0.95 -18.92
C PHE A 162 13.61 -1.55 -20.00
N ALA A 163 12.42 -2.03 -19.62
CA ALA A 163 11.49 -2.71 -20.50
C ALA A 163 10.97 -1.84 -21.67
N ILE A 164 10.87 -0.52 -21.48
CA ILE A 164 10.47 0.43 -22.54
C ILE A 164 11.44 0.40 -23.74
N TRP A 165 12.71 0.05 -23.53
CA TRP A 165 13.71 0.01 -24.59
C TRP A 165 13.83 -1.35 -25.29
N GLU A 166 13.05 -2.34 -24.86
CA GLU A 166 13.15 -3.69 -25.39
C GLU A 166 12.52 -3.79 -26.79
N PRO A 167 13.21 -4.41 -27.76
CA PRO A 167 12.57 -4.77 -29.02
C PRO A 167 11.45 -5.81 -28.78
N PRO A 168 10.48 -5.93 -29.71
CA PRO A 168 9.45 -6.95 -29.64
C PRO A 168 10.04 -8.36 -29.54
N HIS A 169 9.62 -9.11 -28.55
CA HIS A 169 10.13 -10.44 -28.28
C HIS A 169 9.06 -11.33 -27.65
N GLY A 170 9.13 -12.64 -27.91
CA GLY A 170 8.27 -13.64 -27.27
C GLY A 170 6.76 -13.30 -27.37
N PRO A 171 6.03 -13.25 -26.22
CA PRO A 171 4.63 -12.83 -26.17
C PRO A 171 4.41 -11.32 -26.43
N TYR A 172 5.44 -10.49 -26.21
CA TYR A 172 5.38 -9.03 -26.28
C TYR A 172 5.68 -8.52 -27.69
N LYS A 173 4.69 -8.61 -28.58
CA LYS A 173 4.89 -8.44 -30.04
C LYS A 173 4.88 -7.00 -30.56
N SER A 174 4.82 -5.99 -29.69
CA SER A 174 4.72 -4.57 -30.09
C SER A 174 5.88 -3.72 -29.58
N PHE A 175 6.41 -2.82 -30.42
CA PHE A 175 7.52 -1.92 -30.06
C PHE A 175 7.17 -0.94 -28.92
N ASN A 176 5.89 -0.59 -28.77
CA ASN A 176 5.40 0.28 -27.69
C ASN A 176 4.50 -0.53 -26.74
N TYR A 177 5.00 -1.66 -26.23
CA TYR A 177 4.24 -2.47 -25.30
C TYR A 177 3.92 -1.69 -24.01
N PRO A 178 2.71 -1.83 -23.42
CA PRO A 178 2.25 -0.94 -22.35
C PRO A 178 2.81 -1.29 -20.96
N TRP A 179 4.13 -1.27 -20.80
CA TRP A 179 4.80 -1.55 -19.51
C TRP A 179 4.36 -0.63 -18.37
N LYS A 180 3.96 0.61 -18.69
CA LYS A 180 3.40 1.56 -17.70
C LYS A 180 2.10 1.05 -17.07
N ASN A 181 1.30 0.30 -17.82
CA ASN A 181 0.06 -0.28 -17.32
C ASN A 181 0.32 -1.43 -16.33
N TYR A 182 1.43 -2.16 -16.47
CA TYR A 182 1.85 -3.14 -15.47
C TYR A 182 2.14 -2.48 -14.12
N VAL A 183 2.88 -1.35 -14.12
CA VAL A 183 3.14 -0.56 -12.90
C VAL A 183 1.84 0.03 -12.34
N LYS A 184 0.91 0.47 -13.20
CA LYS A 184 -0.41 0.95 -12.76
C LYS A 184 -1.20 -0.14 -12.02
N VAL A 185 -1.28 -1.34 -12.59
CA VAL A 185 -1.93 -2.51 -11.96
C VAL A 185 -1.25 -2.85 -10.64
N SER A 186 0.08 -2.89 -10.61
CA SER A 186 0.82 -3.14 -9.37
C SER A 186 0.58 -2.04 -8.31
N GLY A 187 0.42 -0.78 -8.74
CA GLY A 187 0.00 0.33 -7.89
C GLY A 187 -1.36 0.10 -7.26
N ALA A 188 -2.37 -0.29 -8.05
CA ALA A 188 -3.69 -0.62 -7.52
C ALA A 188 -3.65 -1.83 -6.56
N LEU A 189 -2.85 -2.86 -6.88
CA LEU A 189 -2.65 -4.03 -6.01
C LEU A 189 -1.99 -3.63 -4.69
N ARG A 190 -1.05 -2.68 -4.72
CA ARG A 190 -0.39 -2.15 -3.52
C ARG A 190 -1.36 -1.45 -2.58
N HIS A 191 -2.35 -0.72 -3.12
CA HIS A 191 -3.41 -0.14 -2.31
C HIS A 191 -4.28 -1.19 -1.61
N CYS A 192 -4.44 -2.37 -2.22
CA CYS A 192 -5.04 -3.54 -1.58
C CYS A 192 -4.09 -4.15 -0.53
N ALA A 193 -2.78 -4.23 -0.83
CA ALA A 193 -1.79 -4.73 0.12
C ALA A 193 -1.69 -3.86 1.40
N PHE A 194 -1.95 -2.55 1.31
CA PHE A 194 -2.00 -1.67 2.49
C PHE A 194 -3.15 -2.00 3.44
N THR A 195 -4.33 -2.42 2.94
CA THR A 195 -5.39 -2.89 3.84
C THR A 195 -5.03 -4.22 4.48
N VAL A 196 -4.40 -5.14 3.73
CA VAL A 196 -3.90 -6.41 4.29
C VAL A 196 -2.84 -6.18 5.37
N MET A 197 -1.94 -5.22 5.17
CA MET A 197 -0.98 -4.81 6.20
C MET A 197 -1.69 -4.27 7.46
N ALA A 198 -2.77 -3.49 7.28
CA ALA A 198 -3.56 -3.00 8.40
C ALA A 198 -4.32 -4.14 9.13
N LEU A 199 -4.87 -5.11 8.39
CA LEU A 199 -5.49 -6.32 8.94
C LEU A 199 -4.48 -7.13 9.75
N HIS A 200 -3.26 -7.30 9.25
CA HIS A 200 -2.19 -7.93 10.01
C HIS A 200 -1.84 -7.15 11.28
N GLY A 201 -1.84 -5.81 11.21
CA GLY A 201 -1.70 -4.94 12.39
C GLY A 201 -2.78 -5.19 13.46
N CYS A 202 -4.03 -5.49 13.06
CA CYS A 202 -5.10 -5.86 13.99
C CYS A 202 -4.89 -7.22 14.66
N ILE A 203 -4.16 -8.15 14.02
CA ILE A 203 -3.81 -9.45 14.60
C ILE A 203 -2.74 -9.27 15.68
N LEU A 204 -1.75 -8.42 15.41
CA LEU A 204 -0.64 -8.13 16.31
C LEU A 204 -0.97 -7.08 17.40
N SER A 205 -2.19 -6.55 17.42
CA SER A 205 -2.62 -5.51 18.37
C SER A 205 -2.74 -6.07 19.79
N GLU A 206 -2.26 -5.31 20.78
CA GLU A 206 -2.43 -5.63 22.21
C GLU A 206 -3.90 -5.58 22.65
N ILE A 207 -4.71 -4.74 22.00
CA ILE A 207 -6.15 -4.60 22.24
C ILE A 207 -6.86 -5.28 21.08
N GLN A 208 -7.33 -6.50 21.33
CA GLN A 208 -8.06 -7.32 20.38
C GLN A 208 -9.43 -7.70 20.94
N ALA A 209 -10.42 -7.84 20.06
CA ALA A 209 -11.73 -8.30 20.44
C ALA A 209 -11.68 -9.70 21.05
N PRO A 210 -12.48 -9.97 22.10
CA PRO A 210 -12.58 -11.31 22.68
C PRO A 210 -13.01 -12.35 21.63
N ALA A 211 -12.55 -13.59 21.80
CA ALA A 211 -12.77 -14.67 20.84
C ALA A 211 -14.26 -14.89 20.56
N GLU A 212 -15.11 -14.79 21.58
CA GLU A 212 -16.55 -14.97 21.48
C GLU A 212 -17.19 -13.97 20.50
N ARG A 213 -16.74 -12.71 20.52
CA ARG A 213 -17.24 -11.67 19.60
C ARG A 213 -16.76 -11.90 18.17
N ARG A 214 -15.52 -12.35 17.98
CA ARG A 214 -15.00 -12.71 16.65
C ARG A 214 -15.76 -13.88 16.04
N GLN A 215 -16.10 -14.88 16.84
CA GLN A 215 -16.80 -16.07 16.37
C GLN A 215 -18.22 -15.78 15.85
N VAL A 216 -18.88 -14.72 16.34
CA VAL A 216 -20.20 -14.30 15.83
C VAL A 216 -20.18 -13.90 14.34
N PHE A 217 -19.04 -13.38 13.88
CA PHE A 217 -18.80 -12.94 12.49
C PHE A 217 -17.90 -13.90 11.72
N HIS A 218 -17.60 -15.08 12.26
CA HIS A 218 -16.61 -16.00 11.69
C HIS A 218 -16.93 -16.38 10.24
N HIS A 219 -18.18 -16.75 9.97
CA HIS A 219 -18.60 -17.16 8.64
C HIS A 219 -18.43 -16.02 7.63
N GLU A 220 -18.94 -14.83 7.96
CA GLU A 220 -18.94 -13.68 7.08
C GLU A 220 -17.51 -13.15 6.82
N LEU A 221 -16.69 -13.00 7.87
CA LEU A 221 -15.29 -12.58 7.74
C LEU A 221 -14.49 -13.57 6.88
N LYS A 222 -14.65 -14.88 7.13
CA LYS A 222 -13.97 -15.93 6.37
C LYS A 222 -14.39 -15.93 4.90
N ARG A 223 -15.69 -15.78 4.62
CA ARG A 223 -16.21 -15.74 3.24
C ARG A 223 -15.64 -14.56 2.47
N VAL A 224 -15.65 -13.35 3.05
CA VAL A 224 -15.09 -12.17 2.37
C VAL A 224 -13.58 -12.31 2.15
N GLY A 225 -12.83 -12.84 3.12
CA GLY A 225 -11.41 -13.11 2.95
C GLY A 225 -11.11 -14.10 1.81
N ALA A 226 -11.87 -15.20 1.74
CA ALA A 226 -11.70 -16.24 0.72
C ALA A 226 -12.11 -15.76 -0.68
N GLU A 227 -13.28 -15.12 -0.83
CA GLU A 227 -13.71 -14.59 -2.13
C GLU A 227 -12.79 -13.44 -2.58
N GLY A 228 -12.34 -12.57 -1.68
CA GLY A 228 -11.36 -11.53 -1.99
C GLY A 228 -10.02 -12.07 -2.46
N ALA A 229 -9.51 -13.13 -1.82
CA ALA A 229 -8.28 -13.79 -2.24
C ALA A 229 -8.43 -14.52 -3.58
N LYS A 230 -9.58 -15.15 -3.82
CA LYS A 230 -9.92 -15.79 -5.09
C LYS A 230 -9.91 -14.79 -6.26
N VAL A 231 -10.47 -13.59 -6.09
CA VAL A 231 -10.39 -12.50 -7.09
C VAL A 231 -8.93 -12.16 -7.39
N LEU A 232 -8.10 -11.95 -6.36
CA LEU A 232 -6.68 -11.66 -6.55
C LEU A 232 -5.93 -12.80 -7.27
N LEU A 233 -6.21 -14.05 -6.91
CA LEU A 233 -5.60 -15.23 -7.56
C LEU A 233 -6.01 -15.34 -9.02
N GLU A 234 -7.28 -15.14 -9.33
CA GLU A 234 -7.79 -15.16 -10.70
C GLU A 234 -7.17 -14.03 -11.53
N LEU A 235 -7.15 -12.79 -11.03
CA LEU A 235 -6.46 -11.67 -11.68
C LEU A 235 -4.97 -11.97 -11.91
N GLY A 236 -4.27 -12.48 -10.89
CA GLY A 236 -2.86 -12.87 -11.01
C GLY A 236 -2.63 -13.96 -12.07
N ASN A 237 -3.51 -14.95 -12.14
CA ASN A 237 -3.46 -16.00 -13.16
C ASN A 237 -3.75 -15.47 -14.56
N LYS A 238 -4.67 -14.50 -14.68
CA LYS A 238 -5.01 -13.82 -15.95
C LYS A 238 -3.87 -12.93 -16.44
N VAL A 239 -3.22 -12.19 -15.53
CA VAL A 239 -1.95 -11.48 -15.83
C VAL A 239 -0.92 -12.47 -16.34
N LYS A 240 -0.64 -13.54 -15.58
CA LYS A 240 0.37 -14.56 -15.92
C LYS A 240 0.14 -15.22 -17.28
N ARG A 241 -1.12 -15.42 -17.67
CA ARG A 241 -1.50 -16.04 -18.96
C ARG A 241 -1.68 -15.04 -20.10
N MET A 242 -1.68 -13.74 -19.79
CA MET A 242 -2.01 -12.65 -20.71
C MET A 242 -3.38 -12.85 -21.36
N GLU A 243 -4.40 -13.03 -20.52
CA GLU A 243 -5.79 -13.24 -20.95
C GLU A 243 -6.72 -12.21 -20.37
N LYS A 244 -7.73 -11.81 -21.15
CA LYS A 244 -8.79 -10.90 -20.69
C LYS A 244 -9.72 -11.57 -19.67
N LEU A 245 -10.46 -10.74 -18.95
CA LEU A 245 -11.57 -11.20 -18.12
C LEU A 245 -12.68 -11.80 -18.99
N GLY A 246 -13.43 -12.74 -18.40
CA GLY A 246 -14.62 -13.29 -19.02
C GLY A 246 -15.80 -12.31 -18.99
N PRO A 247 -16.94 -12.68 -19.61
CA PRO A 247 -18.16 -11.89 -19.52
C PRO A 247 -18.81 -11.92 -18.12
N VAL A 248 -18.32 -12.80 -17.23
CA VAL A 248 -18.82 -12.93 -15.85
C VAL A 248 -18.12 -11.90 -14.98
N ASP A 249 -18.89 -11.15 -14.19
CA ASP A 249 -18.37 -10.22 -13.21
C ASP A 249 -17.63 -10.98 -12.09
N ILE A 250 -16.30 -10.82 -12.08
CA ILE A 250 -15.41 -11.44 -11.09
C ILE A 250 -15.65 -10.89 -9.67
N LEU A 251 -16.22 -9.68 -9.54
CA LEU A 251 -16.46 -9.04 -8.25
C LEU A 251 -17.80 -9.40 -7.62
N TYR A 252 -18.69 -10.07 -8.34
CA TYR A 252 -20.04 -10.38 -7.88
C TYR A 252 -20.05 -11.12 -6.53
N GLU A 253 -19.32 -12.24 -6.43
CA GLU A 253 -19.27 -13.08 -5.23
C GLU A 253 -18.66 -12.36 -4.02
N VAL A 254 -17.64 -11.54 -4.24
CA VAL A 254 -16.98 -10.80 -3.15
C VAL A 254 -17.83 -9.61 -2.68
N HIS A 255 -18.55 -8.95 -3.59
CA HIS A 255 -19.52 -7.91 -3.23
C HIS A 255 -20.69 -8.50 -2.43
N GLU A 256 -21.24 -9.64 -2.85
CA GLU A 256 -22.31 -10.33 -2.10
C GLU A 256 -21.83 -10.73 -0.70
N ALA A 257 -20.63 -11.30 -0.58
CA ALA A 257 -20.05 -11.64 0.71
C ALA A 257 -19.85 -10.39 1.61
N ALA A 258 -19.42 -9.27 1.02
CA ALA A 258 -19.24 -8.01 1.76
C ALA A 258 -20.59 -7.42 2.22
N GLU A 259 -21.63 -7.52 1.40
CA GLU A 259 -22.99 -7.10 1.76
C GLU A 259 -23.56 -7.97 2.90
N GLU A 260 -23.34 -9.28 2.88
CA GLU A 260 -23.71 -10.16 3.99
C GLU A 260 -22.99 -9.79 5.29
N LEU A 261 -21.69 -9.47 5.20
CA LEU A 261 -20.91 -9.00 6.34
C LEU A 261 -21.46 -7.68 6.89
N GLN A 262 -21.78 -6.71 6.03
CA GLN A 262 -22.41 -5.45 6.43
C GLN A 262 -23.77 -5.68 7.10
N ASN A 263 -24.63 -6.49 6.49
CA ASN A 263 -25.93 -6.86 7.06
C ASN A 263 -25.79 -7.53 8.44
N LYS A 264 -24.76 -8.37 8.62
CA LYS A 264 -24.47 -9.02 9.90
C LYS A 264 -24.01 -7.99 10.94
N VAL A 265 -23.16 -7.04 10.54
CA VAL A 265 -22.71 -5.91 11.37
C VAL A 265 -23.90 -5.08 11.83
N ASP A 266 -24.83 -4.72 10.94
CA ASP A 266 -26.00 -3.92 11.31
C ASP A 266 -26.89 -4.65 12.32
N ARG A 267 -27.17 -5.94 12.07
CA ARG A 267 -27.97 -6.79 12.97
C ARG A 267 -27.31 -7.01 14.33
N LYS A 268 -25.97 -6.99 14.38
CA LYS A 268 -25.16 -7.29 15.58
C LYS A 268 -24.39 -6.07 16.07
N SER A 269 -24.83 -4.87 15.70
CA SER A 269 -24.17 -3.59 16.02
C SER A 269 -24.01 -3.37 17.53
N TYR A 270 -24.92 -3.91 18.35
CA TYR A 270 -24.83 -3.92 19.81
C TYR A 270 -23.60 -4.66 20.37
N LEU A 271 -22.93 -5.50 19.58
CA LEU A 271 -21.67 -6.16 19.97
C LEU A 271 -20.43 -5.29 19.67
N LEU A 272 -20.58 -4.29 18.81
CA LEU A 272 -19.50 -3.41 18.37
C LEU A 272 -19.50 -2.06 19.11
N VAL A 273 -20.63 -1.69 19.70
CA VAL A 273 -20.81 -0.44 20.44
C VAL A 273 -21.34 -0.75 21.83
N ASN A 274 -20.72 -0.20 22.87
CA ASN A 274 -21.25 -0.30 24.21
C ASN A 274 -22.49 0.60 24.35
N ALA A 275 -23.68 -0.03 24.36
CA ALA A 275 -24.97 0.67 24.46
C ALA A 275 -25.11 1.48 25.76
N GLU A 276 -24.43 1.08 26.83
CA GLU A 276 -24.50 1.72 28.16
C GLU A 276 -23.72 3.05 28.20
N SER A 277 -22.83 3.29 27.24
CA SER A 277 -22.08 4.56 27.12
C SER A 277 -22.73 5.58 26.19
N TRP A 278 -23.94 5.33 25.68
CA TRP A 278 -24.64 6.31 24.85
C TRP A 278 -25.14 7.49 25.69
N GLU A 279 -24.58 8.69 25.46
CA GLU A 279 -24.96 9.94 26.15
C GLU A 279 -26.46 10.26 26.05
N ILE A 280 -27.16 9.72 25.05
CA ILE A 280 -28.59 9.95 24.83
C ILE A 280 -29.47 9.07 25.75
N GLY A 281 -28.99 7.90 26.18
CA GLY A 281 -29.72 6.97 27.05
C GLY A 281 -29.53 7.24 28.55
N ASN A 282 -28.45 7.93 28.93
CA ASN A 282 -28.07 8.18 30.32
C ASN A 282 -28.61 9.50 30.91
N ARG A 283 -29.64 10.11 30.32
CA ARG A 283 -30.42 11.11 31.07
C ARG A 283 -31.23 10.37 32.13
N GLU A 284 -30.64 10.26 33.32
CA GLU A 284 -31.33 9.83 34.53
C GLU A 284 -32.68 10.54 34.60
N LYS A 285 -33.77 9.76 34.64
CA LYS A 285 -35.03 10.25 35.16
C LYS A 285 -34.73 10.60 36.62
N GLU A 286 -34.54 11.89 36.92
CA GLU A 286 -34.64 12.39 38.29
C GLU A 286 -35.98 11.91 38.85
N LEU A 287 -35.90 10.88 39.68
CA LEU A 287 -37.03 10.36 40.43
C LEU A 287 -37.35 11.41 41.50
N GLY A 288 -38.31 12.28 41.20
CA GLY A 288 -38.82 13.26 42.15
C GLY A 288 -39.27 12.57 43.45
N ALA A 289 -38.92 13.19 44.57
CA ALA A 289 -39.25 12.75 45.93
C ALA A 289 -40.76 12.47 46.12
N PRO A 290 -41.13 11.56 47.05
CA PRO A 290 -42.51 11.13 47.22
C PRO A 290 -43.33 12.22 47.92
N GLN A 291 -44.45 12.63 47.32
CA GLN A 291 -45.55 13.26 48.03
C GLN A 291 -46.83 12.49 47.75
N ASP A 292 -47.39 11.94 48.82
CA ASP A 292 -48.73 11.40 48.94
C ASP A 292 -49.79 12.40 48.42
N LEU A 293 -50.72 11.95 47.57
CA LEU A 293 -52.16 11.91 47.89
C LEU A 293 -53.01 11.38 46.71
N LEU A 294 -53.71 10.27 47.00
CA LEU A 294 -55.01 9.77 46.50
C LEU A 294 -55.74 10.55 45.37
N THR A 295 -56.17 9.87 44.29
CA THR A 295 -57.59 9.52 43.99
C THR A 295 -57.78 8.73 42.67
N PHE A 296 -58.45 7.58 42.78
CA PHE A 296 -59.42 6.85 41.93
C PHE A 296 -59.43 6.82 40.36
N ASP A 297 -59.59 5.57 39.90
CA ASP A 297 -60.39 4.99 38.79
C ASP A 297 -59.91 4.85 37.33
N ASP A 298 -59.94 3.56 36.91
CA ASP A 298 -60.29 2.92 35.62
C ASP A 298 -59.94 3.59 34.27
N ASP A 299 -59.19 2.89 33.40
CA ASP A 299 -59.72 1.83 32.51
C ASP A 299 -58.65 1.41 31.48
N GLU A 300 -58.72 0.16 31.02
CA GLU A 300 -57.82 -0.44 30.03
C GLU A 300 -58.01 0.18 28.62
N ASN A 301 -56.90 0.49 27.92
CA ASN A 301 -56.76 0.12 26.50
C ASN A 301 -55.33 0.28 25.96
N LYS A 302 -54.76 -0.83 25.49
CA LYS A 302 -53.61 -0.93 24.58
C LYS A 302 -53.90 -0.20 23.26
N VAL A 303 -52.98 0.60 22.74
CA VAL A 303 -52.48 0.54 21.34
C VAL A 303 -51.06 1.11 21.27
N LEU A 304 -50.19 0.38 20.58
CA LEU A 304 -48.79 0.64 20.25
C LEU A 304 -48.59 1.95 19.45
N GLU A 305 -47.68 2.81 19.89
CA GLU A 305 -46.95 3.72 19.00
C GLU A 305 -45.47 3.79 19.43
N TYR A 306 -44.64 2.94 18.82
CA TYR A 306 -43.19 3.09 18.89
C TYR A 306 -42.79 4.20 17.91
N LYS A 307 -42.89 5.47 18.32
CA LYS A 307 -42.31 6.59 17.58
C LYS A 307 -40.84 6.72 17.97
N SER A 308 -39.98 6.24 17.08
CA SER A 308 -38.57 6.62 17.00
C SER A 308 -38.47 8.16 16.99
N ARG A 309 -37.87 8.74 18.02
CA ARG A 309 -37.54 10.16 18.09
C ARG A 309 -36.05 10.36 17.86
N SER A 310 -35.63 10.19 16.61
CA SER A 310 -34.36 10.69 16.12
C SER A 310 -34.52 12.16 15.73
N GLU A 311 -34.47 13.07 16.70
CA GLU A 311 -34.39 14.51 16.42
C GLU A 311 -33.27 15.10 17.29
N ALA A 312 -32.08 15.24 16.70
CA ALA A 312 -30.96 15.93 17.32
C ALA A 312 -31.20 17.44 17.21
N VAL A 313 -31.79 18.04 18.24
CA VAL A 313 -31.82 19.51 18.39
C VAL A 313 -30.51 19.95 19.04
N LEU A 314 -29.62 20.56 18.25
CA LEU A 314 -28.40 21.20 18.76
C LEU A 314 -28.79 22.52 19.44
N ASP A 315 -28.75 22.57 20.77
CA ASP A 315 -28.92 23.81 21.54
C ASP A 315 -27.59 24.59 21.55
N LEU A 316 -27.45 25.57 20.65
CA LEU A 316 -26.26 26.40 20.47
C LEU A 316 -26.09 27.51 21.54
N ARG A 317 -26.63 27.35 22.75
CA ARG A 317 -26.71 28.46 23.72
C ARG A 317 -25.72 28.47 24.88
N SER A 318 -24.76 27.55 24.97
CA SER A 318 -23.74 27.61 26.04
C SER A 318 -22.31 27.68 25.49
N MET A 319 -21.95 28.83 24.93
CA MET A 319 -20.57 29.19 24.62
C MET A 319 -20.13 30.32 25.54
N THR A 320 -19.69 29.97 26.75
CA THR A 320 -19.13 30.93 27.71
C THR A 320 -17.63 31.09 27.42
N ILE A 321 -17.30 32.17 26.72
CA ILE A 321 -15.93 32.59 26.43
C ILE A 321 -15.25 33.06 27.72
N PRO A 322 -14.10 32.50 28.16
CA PRO A 322 -13.36 33.06 29.28
C PRO A 322 -12.62 34.33 28.83
N LYS A 323 -13.11 35.50 29.26
CA LYS A 323 -12.36 36.76 29.24
C LYS A 323 -11.60 36.89 30.57
N SER A 324 -10.30 36.66 30.55
CA SER A 324 -9.39 37.44 31.38
C SER A 324 -8.28 37.90 30.46
N TRP A 325 -7.98 39.20 30.48
CA TRP A 325 -6.72 39.86 30.10
C TRP A 325 -6.96 41.35 30.31
N ASP A 326 -6.61 41.81 31.51
CA ASP A 326 -6.49 43.23 31.81
C ASP A 326 -5.19 43.77 31.23
N ARG A 327 -5.33 44.88 30.51
CA ARG A 327 -4.24 45.73 30.02
C ARG A 327 -3.74 46.59 31.17
N HIS A 328 -2.44 46.53 31.46
CA HIS A 328 -1.68 47.70 31.86
C HIS A 328 -0.44 47.84 30.96
N ALA A 329 -0.24 49.06 30.46
CA ALA A 329 0.78 49.48 29.52
C ALA A 329 2.05 50.03 30.23
N LEU A 330 3.09 50.29 29.42
CA LEU A 330 4.46 50.81 29.66
C LEU A 330 5.51 49.67 29.56
N GLY A 331 6.57 49.69 28.76
CA GLY A 331 7.19 50.68 27.89
C GLY A 331 8.71 50.42 27.86
N VAL A 332 9.34 50.56 26.68
CA VAL A 332 10.77 50.86 26.44
C VAL A 332 11.82 49.70 26.37
N ASP A 333 12.42 49.63 25.17
CA ASP A 333 13.80 49.29 24.72
C ASP A 333 14.64 48.13 25.31
N ALA A 334 15.10 47.23 24.42
CA ALA A 334 16.50 47.10 23.97
C ALA A 334 16.84 45.66 23.47
N LYS A 335 17.46 45.58 22.27
CA LYS A 335 18.24 44.45 21.73
C LYS A 335 19.70 44.55 22.31
N PRO A 336 20.70 43.64 22.09
CA PRO A 336 20.75 42.45 21.21
C PRO A 336 21.68 41.26 21.67
N THR A 337 21.80 40.25 20.78
CA THR A 337 23.03 39.50 20.36
C THR A 337 23.36 38.08 20.89
N PHE A 338 23.48 37.19 19.90
CA PHE A 338 24.23 35.93 19.70
C PHE A 338 25.58 35.77 20.46
N HIS A 339 26.06 34.57 20.84
CA HIS A 339 26.69 33.49 20.01
C HIS A 339 27.18 32.33 20.96
N PRO A 340 27.88 31.24 20.52
CA PRO A 340 27.37 29.90 20.19
C PRO A 340 27.98 28.78 21.11
N THR A 341 27.84 27.49 20.75
CA THR A 341 28.88 26.40 20.82
C THR A 341 28.38 25.03 21.37
N ILE A 342 28.24 24.08 20.43
CA ILE A 342 28.72 22.67 20.38
C ILE A 342 28.27 21.63 21.46
N SER A 343 27.59 20.59 20.93
CA SER A 343 27.71 19.13 21.18
C SER A 343 27.70 18.57 22.60
N SER A 344 26.75 17.67 22.89
CA SER A 344 27.06 16.26 23.21
C SER A 344 25.80 15.40 23.24
N ASP A 345 25.90 14.24 22.59
CA ASP A 345 25.06 13.06 22.79
C ASP A 345 24.90 12.73 24.27
N ASP A 346 23.65 12.74 24.74
CA ASP A 346 23.04 11.82 25.71
C ASP A 346 21.86 12.55 26.34
N MET A 347 20.61 12.31 25.86
CA MET A 347 19.39 12.47 26.67
C MET A 347 18.06 12.17 25.94
N PHE A 348 18.02 11.25 24.96
CA PHE A 348 16.74 10.70 24.47
C PHE A 348 16.35 9.40 25.20
N LYS A 349 16.32 9.46 26.54
CA LYS A 349 15.49 8.59 27.39
C LYS A 349 14.42 9.46 28.05
N LYS A 350 13.41 9.87 27.27
CA LYS A 350 12.18 10.43 27.83
C LYS A 350 10.97 9.77 27.18
N GLN A 351 10.74 8.56 27.65
CA GLN A 351 9.46 7.98 28.01
C GLN A 351 8.23 8.75 27.49
N ILE A 352 7.53 8.13 26.54
CA ILE A 352 6.17 8.50 26.13
C ILE A 352 5.27 8.22 27.34
N SER A 353 5.05 9.24 28.17
CA SER A 353 4.06 9.20 29.22
C SER A 353 2.70 9.52 28.61
N TRP A 354 1.84 8.50 28.52
CA TRP A 354 0.39 8.68 28.50
C TRP A 354 -0.03 9.60 29.67
N PRO A 355 -1.12 10.39 29.53
CA PRO A 355 -1.42 11.47 30.45
C PRO A 355 -1.54 10.95 31.89
N ALA A 356 -0.80 11.61 32.77
CA ALA A 356 -0.65 11.24 34.16
C ALA A 356 -2.00 11.27 34.90
N ARG A 357 -2.36 10.09 35.41
CA ARG A 357 -3.12 9.80 36.63
C ARG A 357 -3.27 11.00 37.58
N ASN A 358 -4.46 11.60 37.61
CA ASN A 358 -4.86 12.46 38.72
C ASN A 358 -5.13 11.59 39.96
N SER A 359 -4.59 12.03 41.08
CA SER A 359 -4.50 11.32 42.35
C SER A 359 -5.81 11.26 43.13
N PHE A 360 -6.21 10.03 43.49
CA PHE A 360 -6.83 9.56 44.73
C PHE A 360 -7.80 10.49 45.50
N THR A 361 -9.09 10.15 45.41
CA THR A 361 -9.94 9.88 46.59
C THR A 361 -10.78 8.63 46.32
N ALA A 362 -10.99 7.85 47.37
CA ALA A 362 -11.52 6.48 47.35
C ALA A 362 -12.95 6.35 46.83
N ASP A 363 -13.18 5.33 46.00
CA ASP A 363 -14.20 4.28 46.14
C ASP A 363 -14.66 3.77 44.76
N THR A 364 -14.39 2.48 44.48
CA THR A 364 -15.00 1.59 43.46
C THR A 364 -15.13 2.00 41.98
N LEU A 365 -14.89 3.25 41.59
CA LEU A 365 -15.12 3.77 40.24
C LEU A 365 -13.98 3.53 39.20
N PRO A 366 -12.68 3.65 39.52
CA PRO A 366 -11.63 3.67 38.48
C PRO A 366 -11.39 2.31 37.79
N GLN A 367 -11.57 1.20 38.52
CA GLN A 367 -11.41 -0.14 37.92
C GLN A 367 -12.56 -0.50 36.95
N VAL A 368 -13.76 0.02 37.23
CA VAL A 368 -14.93 -0.14 36.35
C VAL A 368 -14.78 0.74 35.11
N GLU A 369 -14.21 1.93 35.23
CA GLU A 369 -13.99 2.85 34.11
C GLU A 369 -12.84 2.40 33.18
N GLU A 370 -11.74 1.88 33.73
CA GLU A 370 -10.64 1.26 32.96
C GLU A 370 -11.13 -0.01 32.21
N SER A 371 -11.96 -0.85 32.85
CA SER A 371 -12.52 -2.05 32.22
C SER A 371 -13.53 -1.72 31.12
N LYS A 372 -14.40 -0.72 31.32
CA LYS A 372 -15.32 -0.23 30.28
C LYS A 372 -14.59 0.38 29.09
N THR A 373 -13.50 1.11 29.33
CA THR A 373 -12.68 1.70 28.26
C THR A 373 -11.99 0.62 27.44
N TYR A 374 -11.43 -0.39 28.11
CA TYR A 374 -10.83 -1.55 27.44
C TYR A 374 -11.87 -2.34 26.63
N GLU A 375 -13.06 -2.56 27.19
CA GLU A 375 -14.14 -3.25 26.50
C GLU A 375 -14.60 -2.50 25.25
N SER A 376 -14.76 -1.17 25.33
CA SER A 376 -15.08 -0.31 24.20
C SER A 376 -13.99 -0.35 23.11
N ALA A 377 -12.71 -0.24 23.51
CA ALA A 377 -11.59 -0.34 22.59
C ALA A 377 -11.49 -1.74 21.93
N SER A 378 -11.78 -2.81 22.67
CA SER A 378 -11.81 -4.18 22.14
C SER A 378 -12.93 -4.37 21.10
N ALA A 379 -14.12 -3.80 21.32
CA ALA A 379 -15.23 -3.84 20.37
C ALA A 379 -14.89 -3.06 19.09
N LEU A 380 -14.26 -1.90 19.25
CA LEU A 380 -13.81 -1.05 18.14
C LEU A 380 -12.72 -1.72 17.30
N SER A 381 -11.89 -2.60 17.89
CA SER A 381 -10.91 -3.39 17.14
C SER A 381 -11.56 -4.36 16.15
N LEU A 382 -12.70 -5.00 16.51
CA LEU A 382 -13.48 -5.85 15.61
C LEU A 382 -14.16 -5.05 14.50
N ALA A 383 -14.69 -3.88 14.85
CA ALA A 383 -15.25 -2.96 13.87
C ALA A 383 -14.17 -2.47 12.88
N THR A 384 -12.96 -2.20 13.37
CA THR A 384 -11.81 -1.81 12.54
C THR A 384 -11.43 -2.94 11.58
N PHE A 385 -11.28 -4.17 12.07
CA PHE A 385 -10.97 -5.33 11.23
C PHE A 385 -12.02 -5.54 10.14
N THR A 386 -13.31 -5.48 10.52
CA THR A 386 -14.44 -5.64 9.60
C THR A 386 -14.48 -4.53 8.55
N SER A 387 -14.28 -3.28 8.97
CA SER A 387 -14.23 -2.12 8.09
C SER A 387 -13.07 -2.20 7.09
N LEU A 388 -11.88 -2.62 7.54
CA LEU A 388 -10.72 -2.84 6.67
C LEU A 388 -10.97 -3.91 5.60
N LEU A 389 -11.73 -4.96 5.95
CA LEU A 389 -12.07 -6.03 5.01
C LEU A 389 -13.08 -5.53 3.96
N ILE A 390 -14.08 -4.75 4.37
CA ILE A 390 -15.02 -4.09 3.44
C ILE A 390 -14.29 -3.09 2.53
N GLU A 391 -13.38 -2.30 3.09
CA GLU A 391 -12.54 -1.36 2.35
C GLU A 391 -11.62 -2.07 1.34
N PHE A 392 -11.08 -3.24 1.70
CA PHE A 392 -10.33 -4.09 0.76
C PHE A 392 -11.20 -4.45 -0.45
N VAL A 393 -12.44 -4.88 -0.23
CA VAL A 393 -13.39 -5.22 -1.31
C VAL A 393 -13.67 -4.00 -2.19
N ALA A 394 -13.92 -2.83 -1.61
CA ALA A 394 -14.14 -1.60 -2.38
C ALA A 394 -12.94 -1.24 -3.28
N ARG A 395 -11.71 -1.55 -2.84
CA ARG A 395 -10.48 -1.30 -3.62
C ARG A 395 -10.26 -2.29 -4.77
N LEU A 396 -10.90 -3.47 -4.73
CA LEU A 396 -10.81 -4.45 -5.81
C LEU A 396 -11.36 -3.90 -7.14
N GLN A 397 -12.36 -3.02 -7.10
CA GLN A 397 -12.89 -2.37 -8.31
C GLN A 397 -11.80 -1.63 -9.08
N ASN A 398 -11.06 -0.74 -8.41
CA ASN A 398 -9.97 0.00 -9.06
C ASN A 398 -8.84 -0.91 -9.58
N LEU A 399 -8.64 -2.06 -8.93
CA LEU A 399 -7.68 -3.08 -9.38
C LEU A 399 -8.17 -3.78 -10.65
N VAL A 400 -9.45 -4.16 -10.71
CA VAL A 400 -10.10 -4.73 -11.90
C VAL A 400 -10.06 -3.74 -13.06
N ASP A 401 -10.45 -2.48 -12.84
CA ASP A 401 -10.42 -1.44 -13.88
C ASP A 401 -8.99 -1.23 -14.45
N SER A 402 -7.98 -1.23 -13.56
CA SER A 402 -6.58 -1.11 -13.97
C SER A 402 -6.12 -2.34 -14.77
N PHE A 403 -6.59 -3.53 -14.40
CA PHE A 403 -6.31 -4.77 -15.12
C PHE A 403 -6.97 -4.78 -16.50
N GLU A 404 -8.24 -4.37 -16.60
CA GLU A 404 -8.95 -4.29 -17.87
C GLU A 404 -8.23 -3.35 -18.84
N GLU A 405 -7.86 -2.15 -18.38
CA GLU A 405 -7.08 -1.19 -19.18
C GLU A 405 -5.74 -1.78 -19.65
N LEU A 406 -5.05 -2.53 -18.78
CA LEU A 406 -3.84 -3.25 -19.16
C LEU A 406 -4.13 -4.29 -20.25
N SER A 407 -5.18 -5.10 -20.05
CA SER A 407 -5.53 -6.21 -20.94
C SER A 407 -5.91 -5.74 -22.35
N GLU A 408 -6.60 -4.60 -22.44
CA GLU A 408 -6.96 -3.96 -23.70
C GLU A 408 -5.73 -3.40 -24.40
N LYS A 409 -4.92 -2.59 -23.70
CA LYS A 409 -3.72 -1.97 -24.29
C LYS A 409 -2.65 -2.98 -24.69
N ALA A 410 -2.53 -4.07 -23.92
CA ALA A 410 -1.56 -5.13 -24.18
C ALA A 410 -2.06 -6.16 -25.18
N ASN A 411 -3.31 -6.04 -25.66
CA ASN A 411 -3.97 -7.00 -26.54
C ASN A 411 -3.89 -8.44 -25.99
N PHE A 412 -4.29 -8.61 -24.73
CA PHE A 412 -4.40 -9.93 -24.11
C PHE A 412 -5.35 -10.83 -24.91
N LYS A 413 -5.11 -12.13 -24.84
CA LYS A 413 -5.93 -13.12 -25.55
C LYS A 413 -7.34 -13.13 -24.97
N GLU A 414 -8.33 -13.30 -25.84
CA GLU A 414 -9.70 -13.54 -25.40
C GLU A 414 -9.77 -14.82 -24.56
N PRO A 415 -10.63 -14.87 -23.53
CA PRO A 415 -10.84 -16.09 -22.76
C PRO A 415 -11.35 -17.19 -23.69
N ILE A 416 -10.70 -18.36 -23.65
CA ILE A 416 -11.20 -19.53 -24.37
C ILE A 416 -12.49 -19.97 -23.67
N GLU A 417 -13.63 -19.68 -24.27
CA GLU A 417 -14.91 -20.25 -23.86
C GLU A 417 -14.81 -21.77 -23.99
N LEU A 418 -14.75 -22.48 -22.88
CA LEU A 418 -15.21 -23.87 -22.85
C LEU A 418 -16.72 -23.80 -23.10
N PRO A 419 -17.24 -24.32 -24.22
CA PRO A 419 -18.68 -24.27 -24.45
C PRO A 419 -19.35 -25.04 -23.31
N ILE A 420 -20.16 -24.32 -22.54
CA ILE A 420 -21.18 -24.93 -21.69
C ILE A 420 -21.95 -25.87 -22.60
N ALA A 421 -21.89 -27.17 -22.29
CA ALA A 421 -22.61 -28.21 -23.00
C ALA A 421 -24.12 -27.97 -22.87
N THR A 422 -24.65 -27.07 -23.69
CA THR A 422 -26.06 -26.85 -23.90
C THR A 422 -26.40 -27.46 -25.25
N GLU A 423 -26.87 -28.71 -25.14
CA GLU A 423 -27.71 -29.43 -26.08
C GLU A 423 -27.20 -29.62 -27.52
N ALA A 424 -26.51 -30.74 -27.68
CA ALA A 424 -26.31 -31.45 -28.95
C ALA A 424 -27.61 -31.97 -29.62
N ASN A 425 -28.78 -31.36 -29.38
CA ASN A 425 -30.06 -31.79 -29.95
C ASN A 425 -30.49 -31.04 -31.21
N GLY A 426 -29.93 -29.85 -31.51
CA GLY A 426 -30.33 -29.08 -32.70
C GLY A 426 -29.72 -29.57 -34.02
N PHE A 427 -28.47 -30.07 -33.98
CA PHE A 427 -27.72 -30.45 -35.18
C PHE A 427 -28.18 -31.81 -35.74
N TRP A 428 -28.42 -32.79 -34.86
CA TRP A 428 -28.89 -34.13 -35.25
C TRP A 428 -30.32 -34.13 -35.78
N ILE A 429 -31.20 -33.25 -35.28
CA ILE A 429 -32.58 -33.11 -35.80
C ILE A 429 -32.58 -32.49 -37.22
N ARG A 430 -31.66 -31.56 -37.52
CA ARG A 430 -31.48 -31.02 -38.87
C ARG A 430 -30.90 -32.04 -39.85
N LEU A 431 -29.95 -32.87 -39.41
CA LEU A 431 -29.37 -33.95 -40.23
C LEU A 431 -30.40 -35.07 -40.50
N HIS A 432 -31.27 -35.37 -39.54
CA HIS A 432 -32.29 -36.40 -39.73
C HIS A 432 -33.45 -35.94 -40.64
N ARG A 433 -33.68 -34.63 -40.79
CA ARG A 433 -34.63 -34.09 -41.78
C ARG A 433 -34.06 -34.11 -43.21
N SER A 434 -32.77 -33.88 -43.41
CA SER A 434 -32.17 -33.93 -44.76
C SER A 434 -32.07 -35.36 -45.31
N LEU A 435 -31.88 -36.36 -44.44
CA LEU A 435 -31.84 -37.78 -44.85
C LEU A 435 -33.21 -38.39 -45.17
N LYS A 436 -34.32 -37.77 -44.76
CA LYS A 436 -35.68 -38.27 -45.05
C LYS A 436 -36.26 -37.80 -46.40
N PHE A 437 -35.56 -36.90 -47.09
CA PHE A 437 -35.90 -36.46 -48.46
C PHE A 437 -35.21 -37.29 -49.55
N TRP A 438 -34.44 -38.31 -49.17
CA TRP A 438 -33.82 -39.24 -50.10
C TRP A 438 -34.20 -40.68 -49.75
N LYS A 439 -35.48 -41.02 -49.96
CA LYS A 439 -35.92 -42.38 -50.25
C LYS A 439 -37.28 -42.38 -50.91
#